data_AF-X1GKW5-F1
#
_entry.id   AF-X1GKW5-F1
#
_cell.length_a   1.000
_cell.length_b   1.000
_cell.length_c   1.000
_cell.angle_alpha   90.00
_cell.angle_beta   90.00
_cell.angle_gamma   90.00
#
_symmetry.space_group_name_H-M   'P 1'
#
loop_
_entity.id
_entity.type
_entity.pdbx_description
1 polymer ?
#
loop_
_entity_poly.entity_id
_entity_poly.type
_entity_poly.pdbx_seq_one_letter_code
_entity_poly.pdbx_strand_id
1 'polypeptide(L)'
;MPIKRSTQINNAKIDYSFIPIIKERNLSSYDTIRFIKKQFYKNHTIRKLKIGHAGTLDPFAAGLLIILFGHATKLNFLLNSLKKQYRAIAHFGEKKDTGDCTGTTVQRGFIPNKEDILKILPKFKGLIKQKPHLFSAVKINGKPAYKLA
;
A
#
# COMPACT_ATOMS: atom_id res chain seq x y z
N MET A 1 44.02 20.44 -1.40
CA MET A 1 42.71 21.12 -1.51
C MET A 1 41.61 20.14 -1.11
N PRO A 2 40.87 20.36 -0.01
CA PRO A 2 39.80 19.45 0.37
C PRO A 2 38.57 19.70 -0.50
N ILE A 3 38.02 18.60 -1.03
CA ILE A 3 36.79 18.59 -1.83
C ILE A 3 35.62 18.98 -0.92
N LYS A 4 34.95 20.09 -1.22
CA LYS A 4 33.71 20.52 -0.55
C LYS A 4 32.62 19.47 -0.76
N ARG A 5 32.41 18.60 0.22
CA ARG A 5 31.18 17.81 0.37
C ARG A 5 30.11 18.66 1.05
N SER A 6 29.39 19.45 0.27
CA SER A 6 28.03 19.88 0.63
C SER A 6 27.27 20.31 -0.62
N THR A 7 26.74 19.34 -1.36
CA THR A 7 25.52 19.60 -2.11
C THR A 7 24.44 19.88 -1.08
N GLN A 8 24.25 21.17 -0.73
CA GLN A 8 23.06 21.63 -0.03
C GLN A 8 21.87 21.26 -0.91
N ILE A 9 21.21 20.14 -0.59
CA ILE A 9 19.94 19.80 -1.21
C ILE A 9 18.99 20.90 -0.76
N ASN A 10 18.55 21.71 -1.72
CA ASN A 10 17.73 22.88 -1.47
C ASN A 10 16.44 22.43 -0.73
N ASN A 11 16.27 22.85 0.52
CA ASN A 11 15.23 22.32 1.41
C ASN A 11 13.81 22.45 0.81
N ALA A 12 13.57 23.51 0.02
CA ALA A 12 12.32 23.74 -0.71
C ALA A 12 12.01 22.64 -1.75
N LYS A 13 13.03 22.02 -2.33
CA LYS A 13 12.87 20.98 -3.36
C LYS A 13 12.42 19.65 -2.74
N ILE A 14 12.81 19.35 -1.50
CA ILE A 14 12.38 18.15 -0.78
C ILE A 14 10.92 18.28 -0.34
N ASP A 15 10.49 19.46 0.10
CA ASP A 15 9.16 19.67 0.68
C ASP A 15 7.99 19.41 -0.30
N TYR A 16 8.22 19.51 -1.61
CA TYR A 16 7.23 19.22 -2.65
C TYR A 16 7.56 17.96 -3.47
N SER A 17 8.36 17.05 -2.90
CA SER A 17 8.82 15.85 -3.60
C SER A 17 8.01 14.60 -3.26
N PHE A 18 8.03 13.65 -4.19
CA PHE A 18 7.61 12.28 -3.97
C PHE A 18 8.62 11.31 -4.57
N ILE A 19 8.72 10.12 -3.97
CA ILE A 19 9.64 9.08 -4.41
C ILE A 19 8.85 7.78 -4.57
N PRO A 20 8.77 7.22 -5.80
CA PRO A 20 8.27 5.87 -5.98
C PRO A 20 9.30 4.86 -5.46
N ILE A 21 8.85 3.90 -4.66
CA ILE A 21 9.68 2.79 -4.20
C ILE A 21 8.97 1.46 -4.42
N ILE A 22 9.72 0.38 -4.32
CA ILE A 22 9.16 -0.97 -4.21
C ILE A 22 9.11 -1.36 -2.74
N LYS A 23 7.90 -1.58 -2.22
CA LYS A 23 7.68 -2.18 -0.89
C LYS A 23 7.90 -3.69 -1.02
N GLU A 24 8.76 -4.22 -0.16
CA GLU A 24 8.93 -5.67 -0.03
C GLU A 24 7.74 -6.33 0.69
N ARG A 25 7.65 -7.66 0.60
CA ARG A 25 6.68 -8.44 1.38
C ARG A 25 7.03 -8.42 2.86
N ASN A 26 6.07 -8.77 3.70
CA ASN A 26 6.18 -8.88 5.16
C ASN A 26 6.45 -7.56 5.89
N LEU A 27 6.29 -6.43 5.20
CA LEU A 27 6.37 -5.09 5.78
C LEU A 27 5.05 -4.37 5.58
N SER A 28 4.51 -3.76 6.64
CA SER A 28 3.40 -2.83 6.43
C SER A 28 3.89 -1.59 5.68
N SER A 29 2.99 -0.90 4.98
CA SER A 29 3.32 0.39 4.35
C SER A 29 3.86 1.41 5.37
N TYR A 30 3.42 1.32 6.64
CA TYR A 30 3.89 2.18 7.71
C TYR A 30 5.30 1.80 8.21
N ASP A 31 5.67 0.52 8.21
CA ASP A 31 7.04 0.09 8.53
C ASP A 31 8.04 0.69 7.55
N THR A 32 7.69 0.70 6.26
CA THR A 32 8.50 1.35 5.22
C THR A 32 8.67 2.85 5.49
N ILE A 33 7.60 3.54 5.88
CA ILE A 33 7.67 4.95 6.28
C ILE A 33 8.57 5.16 7.50
N ARG A 34 8.47 4.30 8.51
CA ARG A 34 9.30 4.38 9.72
C ARG A 34 10.78 4.21 9.38
N PHE A 35 11.12 3.25 8.52
CA PHE A 35 12.48 3.06 8.02
C PHE A 35 12.99 4.30 7.29
N ILE A 36 12.21 4.83 6.34
CA ILE A 36 12.59 6.02 5.55
C ILE A 36 12.79 7.24 6.45
N LYS A 37 11.87 7.48 7.40
CA LYS A 37 12.01 8.58 8.38
C LYS A 37 13.32 8.46 9.15
N LYS A 38 13.64 7.26 9.66
CA LYS A 38 14.88 7.03 10.42
C LYS A 38 16.11 7.36 9.58
N GLN A 39 16.16 6.90 8.33
CA GLN A 39 17.30 7.17 7.44
C GLN A 39 17.36 8.64 7.04
N PHE A 40 16.22 9.26 6.72
CA PHE A 40 16.15 10.67 6.35
C PHE A 40 16.67 11.57 7.46
N TYR A 41 16.17 11.43 8.68
CA TYR A 41 16.59 12.29 9.80
C TYR A 41 18.02 12.03 10.29
N LYS A 42 18.59 10.86 9.99
CA LYS A 42 20.02 10.59 10.26
C LYS A 42 20.93 11.36 9.29
N ASN A 43 20.49 11.56 8.05
CA ASN A 43 21.32 12.11 6.97
C ASN A 43 21.00 13.57 6.61
N HIS A 44 19.97 14.17 7.23
CA HIS A 44 19.53 15.54 6.95
C HIS A 44 19.37 16.36 8.23
N THR A 45 19.66 17.65 8.14
CA THR A 45 19.47 18.62 9.24
C THR A 45 18.02 19.06 9.40
N ILE A 46 17.17 18.83 8.39
CA ILE A 46 15.74 19.14 8.41
C ILE A 46 15.07 18.30 9.50
N ARG A 47 14.50 18.97 10.50
CA ARG A 47 13.71 18.32 11.55
C ARG A 47 12.22 18.52 11.31
N LYS A 48 11.42 17.49 11.64
CA LYS A 48 9.95 17.51 11.59
C LYS A 48 9.32 17.61 10.18
N LEU A 49 10.03 17.24 9.12
CA LEU A 49 9.43 17.11 7.80
C LEU A 49 8.35 16.02 7.79
N LYS A 50 7.14 16.36 7.34
CA LYS A 50 6.07 15.36 7.23
C LYS A 50 6.44 14.34 6.15
N ILE A 51 6.40 13.05 6.48
CA ILE A 51 6.63 11.97 5.51
C ILE A 51 5.46 11.00 5.61
N GLY A 52 4.82 10.72 4.48
CA GLY A 52 3.66 9.84 4.34
C GLY A 52 3.75 9.00 3.07
N HIS A 53 2.72 8.22 2.79
CA HIS A 53 2.61 7.44 1.55
C HIS A 53 1.26 7.67 0.86
N ALA A 54 1.21 7.36 -0.43
CA ALA A 54 -0.03 7.29 -1.22
C ALA A 54 -0.31 5.85 -1.64
N GLY A 55 -1.49 5.36 -1.26
CA GLY A 55 -1.90 3.97 -1.37
C GLY A 55 -1.32 3.11 -0.25
N THR A 56 -2.17 2.32 0.41
CA THR A 56 -1.71 1.28 1.34
C THR A 56 -1.56 -0.02 0.57
N LEU A 57 -0.41 -0.67 0.74
CA LEU A 57 -0.22 -2.08 0.38
C LEU A 57 -0.26 -2.93 1.65
N ASP A 58 -0.99 -4.03 1.58
CA ASP A 58 -1.04 -5.03 2.66
C ASP A 58 0.37 -5.60 2.93
N PRO A 59 0.63 -6.08 4.16
CA PRO A 59 1.95 -6.60 4.53
C PRO A 59 2.44 -7.71 3.59
N PHE A 60 1.57 -8.65 3.20
CA PHE A 60 1.93 -9.76 2.31
C PHE A 60 2.16 -9.35 0.85
N ALA A 61 1.65 -8.18 0.44
CA ALA A 61 1.82 -7.67 -0.90
C ALA A 61 3.19 -7.02 -1.09
N ALA A 62 3.69 -7.02 -2.32
CA ALA A 62 4.85 -6.24 -2.73
C ALA A 62 4.49 -5.40 -3.96
N GLY A 63 5.23 -4.30 -4.18
CA GLY A 63 5.05 -3.47 -5.35
C GLY A 63 5.22 -1.98 -5.08
N LEU A 64 4.72 -1.17 -5.99
CA LEU A 64 4.86 0.28 -5.95
C LEU A 64 4.20 0.90 -4.72
N LEU A 65 4.98 1.62 -3.92
CA LEU A 65 4.52 2.50 -2.85
C LEU A 65 5.07 3.90 -3.11
N ILE A 66 4.21 4.90 -3.18
CA ILE A 66 4.64 6.29 -3.44
C ILE A 66 4.84 6.98 -2.10
N ILE A 67 6.05 7.46 -1.84
CA ILE A 67 6.42 8.19 -0.62
C ILE A 67 6.31 9.68 -0.87
N LEU A 68 5.61 10.38 0.02
CA LEU A 68 5.36 11.81 -0.06
C LEU A 68 6.15 12.53 1.03
N PHE A 69 6.84 13.60 0.66
CA PHE A 69 7.59 14.44 1.56
C PHE A 69 6.90 15.79 1.71
N GLY A 70 6.92 16.35 2.91
CA GLY A 70 6.51 17.71 3.20
C GLY A 70 5.08 18.05 2.78
N HIS A 71 4.94 19.20 2.11
CA HIS A 71 3.70 19.65 1.50
C HIS A 71 3.15 18.73 0.39
N ALA A 72 3.96 17.88 -0.26
CA ALA A 72 3.43 16.88 -1.18
C ALA A 72 2.47 15.89 -0.49
N THR A 73 2.56 15.71 0.83
CA THR A 73 1.61 14.89 1.60
C THR A 73 0.16 15.39 1.52
N LYS A 74 -0.05 16.68 1.21
CA LYS A 74 -1.38 17.27 0.99
C LYS A 74 -2.01 16.81 -0.33
N LEU A 75 -1.21 16.33 -1.28
CA LEU A 75 -1.64 15.87 -2.60
C LEU A 75 -2.01 14.37 -2.62
N ASN A 76 -1.98 13.69 -1.47
CA ASN A 76 -2.25 12.26 -1.35
C ASN A 76 -3.59 11.83 -1.98
N PHE A 77 -4.63 12.68 -1.91
CA PHE A 77 -5.94 12.38 -2.48
C PHE A 77 -5.90 12.22 -4.02
N LEU A 78 -5.05 12.98 -4.71
CA LEU A 78 -4.88 12.89 -6.17
C LEU A 78 -4.22 11.56 -6.58
N LEU A 79 -3.24 11.10 -5.81
CA LEU A 79 -2.57 9.83 -6.09
C LEU A 79 -3.45 8.63 -5.74
N ASN A 80 -4.24 8.73 -4.67
CA ASN A 80 -5.19 7.68 -4.30
C ASN A 80 -6.36 7.54 -5.28
N SER A 81 -6.67 8.54 -6.10
CA SER A 81 -7.71 8.45 -7.13
C SER A 81 -7.22 7.86 -8.47
N LEU A 82 -5.91 7.76 -8.69
CA LEU A 82 -5.36 7.17 -9.92
C LEU A 82 -5.80 5.71 -10.10
N LYS A 83 -5.77 5.20 -11.33
CA LYS A 83 -5.97 3.76 -11.57
C LYS A 83 -4.78 2.97 -11.02
N LYS A 84 -5.05 1.76 -10.51
CA LYS A 84 -4.02 0.82 -10.02
C LYS A 84 -4.11 -0.47 -10.81
N GLN A 85 -2.96 -1.11 -10.98
CA GLN A 85 -2.83 -2.42 -11.62
C GLN A 85 -2.17 -3.37 -10.64
N TYR A 86 -2.70 -4.59 -10.55
CA TYR A 86 -2.23 -5.62 -9.64
C TYR A 86 -2.01 -6.92 -10.40
N ARG A 87 -1.03 -7.70 -9.94
CA ARG A 87 -0.87 -9.10 -10.29
C ARG A 87 -1.08 -9.92 -9.04
N ALA A 88 -2.00 -10.88 -9.09
CA ALA A 88 -2.37 -11.72 -7.96
C ALA A 88 -2.35 -13.20 -8.35
N ILE A 89 -2.19 -14.06 -7.36
CA ILE A 89 -2.38 -15.50 -7.45
C ILE A 89 -3.51 -15.83 -6.49
N ALA A 90 -4.54 -16.51 -6.99
CA ALA A 90 -5.67 -16.97 -6.19
C ALA A 90 -5.55 -18.48 -5.97
N HIS A 91 -5.81 -18.91 -4.73
CA HIS A 91 -5.95 -20.32 -4.37
C HIS A 91 -7.44 -20.65 -4.28
N PHE A 92 -7.90 -21.60 -5.09
CA PHE A 92 -9.29 -22.05 -5.07
C PHE A 92 -9.46 -23.29 -4.18
N GLY A 93 -10.70 -23.53 -3.73
CA GLY A 93 -11.05 -24.64 -2.83
C GLY A 93 -10.90 -24.33 -1.34
N GLU A 94 -10.47 -23.11 -0.99
CA GLU A 94 -10.28 -22.68 0.38
C GLU A 94 -10.81 -21.25 0.58
N LYS A 95 -11.44 -21.02 1.73
CA LYS A 95 -11.79 -19.69 2.22
C LYS A 95 -11.09 -19.45 3.55
N LYS A 96 -10.42 -18.30 3.64
CA LYS A 96 -9.73 -17.83 4.84
C LYS A 96 -10.48 -16.69 5.51
N ASP A 97 -10.35 -16.59 6.83
CA ASP A 97 -10.95 -15.52 7.67
C ASP A 97 -10.56 -14.11 7.22
N THR A 98 -9.30 -13.86 6.85
CA THR A 98 -8.80 -12.56 6.38
C THR A 98 -9.11 -12.27 4.91
N GLY A 99 -9.50 -13.29 4.15
CA GLY A 99 -9.70 -13.20 2.70
C GLY A 99 -8.40 -13.19 1.88
N ASP A 100 -7.25 -13.42 2.50
CA ASP A 100 -5.94 -13.48 1.84
C ASP A 100 -5.07 -14.63 2.37
N CYS A 101 -3.83 -14.72 1.89
CA CYS A 101 -2.93 -15.82 2.24
C CYS A 101 -2.47 -15.83 3.71
N THR A 102 -2.63 -14.75 4.47
CA THR A 102 -2.19 -14.63 5.87
C THR A 102 -3.19 -15.21 6.87
N GLY A 103 -4.43 -15.43 6.45
CA GLY A 103 -5.49 -15.93 7.31
C GLY A 103 -5.47 -17.43 7.58
N THR A 104 -6.35 -17.83 8.48
CA THR A 104 -6.64 -19.23 8.79
C THR A 104 -7.82 -19.74 7.99
N THR A 105 -7.78 -21.02 7.62
CA THR A 105 -8.82 -21.67 6.83
C THR A 105 -10.09 -21.85 7.65
N VAL A 106 -11.18 -21.20 7.22
CA VAL A 106 -12.49 -21.30 7.88
C VAL A 106 -13.45 -22.20 7.13
N GLN A 107 -13.19 -22.45 5.85
CA GLN A 107 -14.03 -23.32 5.02
C GLN A 107 -13.22 -23.90 3.86
N ARG A 108 -13.49 -25.17 3.54
CA ARG A 108 -12.99 -25.84 2.33
C ARG A 108 -14.14 -26.09 1.36
N GLY A 109 -13.83 -26.14 0.08
CA GLY A 109 -14.81 -26.34 -0.97
C GLY A 109 -14.20 -26.96 -2.22
N PHE A 110 -15.01 -27.07 -3.26
CA PHE A 110 -14.59 -27.60 -4.55
C PHE A 110 -13.59 -26.68 -5.25
N ILE A 111 -12.64 -27.29 -5.98
CA ILE A 111 -11.71 -26.58 -6.86
C ILE A 111 -12.32 -26.56 -8.26
N PRO A 112 -12.74 -25.38 -8.78
CA PRO A 112 -13.33 -25.28 -10.11
C PRO A 112 -12.30 -25.62 -11.19
N ASN A 113 -12.78 -26.18 -12.31
CA ASN A 113 -11.96 -26.32 -13.51
C ASN A 113 -11.69 -24.93 -14.13
N LYS A 114 -10.74 -24.89 -15.06
CA LYS A 114 -10.30 -23.65 -15.71
C LYS A 114 -11.42 -23.03 -16.54
N GLU A 115 -12.20 -23.84 -17.23
CA GLU A 115 -13.26 -23.42 -18.13
C GLU A 115 -14.34 -22.64 -17.38
N ASP A 116 -14.73 -23.11 -16.20
CA ASP A 116 -15.75 -22.48 -15.37
C ASP A 116 -15.26 -21.16 -14.76
N ILE A 117 -13.99 -21.07 -14.39
CA ILE A 117 -13.37 -19.80 -13.97
C ILE A 117 -13.44 -18.79 -15.13
N LEU A 118 -13.00 -19.19 -16.32
CA LEU A 118 -12.95 -18.31 -17.50
C LEU A 118 -14.34 -17.80 -17.90
N LYS A 119 -15.39 -18.63 -17.77
CA LYS A 119 -16.79 -18.22 -18.03
C LYS A 119 -17.28 -17.14 -17.07
N ILE A 120 -16.79 -17.10 -15.83
CA ILE A 120 -17.24 -16.15 -14.81
C ILE A 120 -16.48 -14.83 -14.84
N LEU A 121 -15.20 -14.83 -15.24
CA LEU A 121 -14.34 -13.63 -15.26
C LEU A 121 -14.94 -12.38 -15.94
N PRO A 122 -15.73 -12.46 -17.04
CA PRO A 122 -16.35 -11.29 -17.65
C PRO A 122 -17.23 -10.49 -16.68
N LYS A 123 -17.85 -11.12 -15.68
CA LYS A 123 -18.70 -10.46 -14.68
C LYS A 123 -17.91 -9.51 -13.76
N PHE A 124 -16.58 -9.63 -13.73
CA PHE A 124 -15.69 -8.79 -12.92
C PHE A 124 -15.02 -7.67 -13.73
N LYS A 125 -15.38 -7.49 -15.01
CA LYS A 125 -14.88 -6.40 -15.85
C LYS A 125 -15.84 -5.20 -15.83
N GLY A 126 -15.29 -3.99 -15.89
CA GLY A 126 -16.06 -2.75 -15.91
C GLY A 126 -16.42 -2.24 -14.51
N LEU A 127 -17.53 -1.51 -14.40
CA LEU A 127 -18.02 -0.99 -13.12
C LEU A 127 -18.80 -2.07 -12.39
N ILE A 128 -18.33 -2.43 -11.19
CA ILE A 128 -18.95 -3.43 -10.32
C ILE A 128 -19.17 -2.88 -8.92
N LYS A 129 -20.19 -3.38 -8.22
CA LYS A 129 -20.38 -3.12 -6.79
C LYS A 129 -19.58 -4.15 -6.00
N GLN A 130 -18.60 -3.70 -5.23
CA GLN A 130 -17.80 -4.54 -4.35
C GLN A 130 -18.14 -4.24 -2.89
N LYS A 131 -18.44 -5.27 -2.09
CA LYS A 131 -18.51 -5.14 -0.64
C LYS A 131 -17.08 -5.22 -0.08
N PRO A 132 -16.58 -4.19 0.63
CA PRO A 132 -15.26 -4.27 1.27
C PRO A 132 -15.19 -5.40 2.29
N HIS A 133 -14.01 -6.01 2.43
CA HIS A 133 -13.77 -6.99 3.47
C HIS A 133 -13.72 -6.34 4.86
N LEU A 134 -14.07 -7.08 5.91
CA LEU A 134 -14.05 -6.58 7.30
C LEU A 134 -12.63 -6.19 7.74
N PHE A 135 -11.62 -6.95 7.31
CA PHE A 135 -10.19 -6.67 7.55
C PHE A 135 -9.61 -5.53 6.67
N SER A 136 -10.43 -4.53 6.33
CA SER A 136 -9.97 -3.38 5.55
C SER A 136 -9.67 -2.17 6.44
N ALA A 137 -8.85 -1.25 5.93
CA ALA A 137 -8.61 0.06 6.55
C ALA A 137 -9.81 1.02 6.43
N VAL A 138 -10.92 0.59 5.82
CA VAL A 138 -12.15 1.37 5.70
C VAL A 138 -12.64 1.71 7.10
N LYS A 139 -12.99 2.97 7.35
CA LYS A 139 -13.53 3.37 8.64
C LYS A 139 -15.03 3.11 8.69
N ILE A 140 -15.49 2.35 9.69
CA ILE A 140 -16.90 2.22 10.05
C ILE A 140 -17.08 3.05 11.32
N ASN A 141 -17.96 4.07 11.29
CA ASN A 141 -18.20 4.99 12.41
C ASN A 141 -16.90 5.60 13.01
N GLY A 142 -15.95 5.99 12.15
CA GLY A 142 -14.70 6.61 12.57
C GLY A 142 -13.59 5.65 13.00
N LYS A 143 -13.87 4.35 13.21
CA LYS A 143 -12.88 3.31 13.55
C LYS A 143 -12.53 2.45 12.31
N PRO A 144 -11.25 2.13 12.05
CA PRO A 144 -10.90 1.20 10.98
C PRO A 144 -11.58 -0.17 11.17
N ALA A 145 -12.12 -0.75 10.10
CA ALA A 145 -12.93 -1.97 10.12
C ALA A 145 -12.14 -3.16 10.66
N TYR A 146 -10.84 -3.26 10.36
CA TYR A 146 -9.97 -4.29 10.93
C TYR A 146 -9.84 -4.24 12.47
N LYS A 147 -10.16 -3.12 13.13
CA LYS A 147 -10.18 -3.02 14.60
C LYS A 147 -11.51 -3.45 15.21
N LEU A 148 -12.51 -3.72 14.39
CA LEU A 148 -13.85 -4.14 14.79
C LEU A 148 -14.11 -5.62 14.47
N ALA A 149 -13.16 -6.28 13.80
CA ALA A 149 -13.17 -7.69 13.46
C ALA A 149 -12.41 -8.51 14.52
#